data_AF-A0A871RIC6-F1
#
_entry.id   AF-A0A871RIC6-F1
#
_cell.length_a   1.000
_cell.length_b   1.000
_cell.length_c   1.000
_cell.angle_alpha   90.00
_cell.angle_beta   90.00
_cell.angle_gamma   90.00
#
_symmetry.space_group_name_H-M   'P 1'
#
loop_
_entity.id
_entity.type
_entity.pdbx_description
1 polymer ?
#
loop_
_entity_poly.entity_id
_entity_poly.type
_entity_poly.pdbx_seq_one_letter_code
_entity_poly.pdbx_strand_id
1 'polypeptide(L)'
;MPIELILSPIMRPVVLAKSLLFAPHRRSSRYIPHIIQLDEANCSRYAIRRRFGTGSKIFDVYDTKEEGSGPSGPTEQSKSLFWFVRSRAVKGAYKMYSNAIRATGPNAEDEPCATLRAGLRSNVLLIRAPEAPVAELGWHVISHRVDALDAYRMFTLADGATYQWTTKGKYLERVKNVGEKESEVRERIGQVVPAAASGFDLIVDDTKIPREMALASALCSFIDHWNTNIDVGGIYYARQPRHVRWKRD
;
A
#
# COMPACT_ATOMS: atom_id res chain seq x y z
N MET A 1 -3.17 18.50 19.40
CA MET A 1 -2.03 17.60 19.11
C MET A 1 -2.51 16.16 19.22
N PRO A 2 -2.30 15.30 18.22
CA PRO A 2 -2.81 13.94 18.28
C PRO A 2 -2.03 13.14 19.34
N ILE A 3 -2.76 12.44 20.21
CA ILE A 3 -2.24 11.55 21.28
C ILE A 3 -1.12 10.63 20.80
N GLU A 4 -1.16 10.23 19.53
CA GLU A 4 -0.12 9.44 18.86
C GLU A 4 1.27 10.07 18.92
N LEU A 5 1.40 11.40 18.92
CA LEU A 5 2.70 12.09 19.02
C LEU A 5 3.33 11.91 20.42
N ILE A 6 2.50 11.81 21.46
CA ILE A 6 2.92 11.59 22.85
C ILE A 6 3.23 10.11 23.09
N LEU A 7 2.40 9.21 22.54
CA LEU A 7 2.55 7.76 22.73
C LEU A 7 3.62 7.15 21.82
N SER A 8 3.87 7.70 20.63
CA SER A 8 4.84 7.14 19.67
C SER A 8 6.25 6.89 20.23
N PRO A 9 6.87 7.75 21.06
CA PRO A 9 8.20 7.48 21.64
C PRO A 9 8.21 6.30 22.61
N ILE A 10 7.07 5.92 23.19
CA ILE A 10 6.94 4.77 24.12
C ILE A 10 6.48 3.51 23.36
N MET A 11 5.50 3.66 22.47
CA MET A 11 4.92 2.55 21.72
C MET A 11 5.93 1.92 20.75
N ARG A 12 6.74 2.73 20.05
CA ARG A 12 7.74 2.21 19.11
C ARG A 12 8.75 1.26 19.77
N PRO A 13 9.43 1.61 20.87
CA PRO A 13 10.37 0.69 21.52
C PRO A 13 9.67 -0.54 22.11
N VAL A 14 8.44 -0.41 22.65
CA VAL A 14 7.69 -1.57 23.16
C VAL A 14 7.35 -2.57 22.05
N VAL A 15 6.84 -2.07 20.92
CA VAL A 15 6.53 -2.92 19.76
C VAL A 15 7.83 -3.53 19.21
N LEU A 16 8.94 -2.78 19.21
CA LEU A 16 10.25 -3.27 18.77
C LEU A 16 10.80 -4.38 19.68
N ALA A 17 10.75 -4.19 21.00
CA ALA A 17 11.16 -5.20 21.97
C ALA A 17 10.34 -6.49 21.84
N LYS A 18 9.01 -6.37 21.71
CA LYS A 18 8.13 -7.51 21.41
C LYS A 18 8.56 -8.19 20.11
N SER A 19 8.83 -7.42 19.07
CA SER A 19 9.23 -7.96 17.78
C SER A 19 10.56 -8.74 17.85
N LEU A 20 11.55 -8.24 18.60
CA LEU A 20 12.84 -8.91 18.82
C LEU A 20 12.69 -10.22 19.61
N LEU A 21 11.82 -10.24 20.63
CA LEU A 21 11.57 -11.44 21.43
C LEU A 21 10.87 -12.55 20.63
N PHE A 22 9.87 -12.19 19.82
CA PHE A 22 9.05 -13.17 19.10
C PHE A 22 9.57 -13.53 17.71
N ALA A 23 10.43 -12.71 17.09
CA ALA A 23 10.96 -12.98 15.75
C ALA A 23 11.73 -14.30 15.62
N PRO A 24 12.63 -14.68 16.56
CA PRO A 24 13.35 -15.95 16.48
C PRO A 24 12.41 -17.16 16.53
N HIS A 25 11.46 -17.15 17.47
CA HIS A 25 10.47 -18.22 17.61
C HIS A 25 9.56 -18.33 16.38
N ARG A 26 9.14 -17.21 15.79
CA ARG A 26 8.30 -17.24 14.58
C ARG A 26 9.07 -17.82 13.40
N ARG A 27 10.33 -17.40 13.20
CA ARG A 27 11.18 -17.93 12.11
C ARG A 27 11.49 -19.42 12.23
N SER A 28 11.57 -19.96 13.44
CA SER A 28 11.84 -21.40 13.65
C SER A 28 10.59 -22.28 13.49
N SER A 29 9.39 -21.70 13.43
CA SER A 29 8.16 -22.46 13.27
C SER A 29 8.01 -22.98 11.82
N ARG A 30 7.76 -24.29 11.68
CA ARG A 30 7.46 -24.90 10.38
C ARG A 30 6.08 -24.42 9.94
N TYR A 31 6.06 -23.58 8.92
CA TYR A 31 4.86 -22.96 8.39
C TYR A 31 4.94 -23.00 6.86
N ILE A 32 4.05 -23.79 6.24
CA ILE A 32 4.08 -24.09 4.80
C ILE A 32 2.66 -23.88 4.27
N PRO A 33 2.32 -22.66 3.80
CA PRO A 33 1.02 -22.40 3.19
C PRO A 33 1.00 -22.92 1.75
N HIS A 34 -0.18 -23.20 1.23
CA HIS A 34 -0.37 -23.51 -0.18
C HIS A 34 -0.41 -22.20 -1.00
N ILE A 35 0.55 -21.99 -1.91
CA ILE A 35 0.67 -20.75 -2.69
C ILE A 35 0.20 -20.98 -4.12
N ILE A 36 -0.84 -20.25 -4.53
CA ILE A 36 -1.29 -20.17 -5.92
C ILE A 36 -0.58 -18.97 -6.56
N GLN A 37 0.11 -19.21 -7.68
CA GLN A 37 0.90 -18.19 -8.36
C GLN A 37 0.03 -17.19 -9.11
N LEU A 38 0.59 -16.00 -9.35
CA LEU A 38 -0.07 -14.95 -10.10
C LEU A 38 -0.14 -15.35 -11.58
N ASP A 39 -1.32 -15.27 -12.16
CA ASP A 39 -1.49 -15.37 -13.61
C ASP A 39 -1.34 -13.99 -14.24
N GLU A 40 -0.11 -13.63 -14.61
CA GLU A 40 0.23 -12.31 -15.14
C GLU A 40 -0.49 -11.98 -16.46
N ALA A 41 -0.93 -12.99 -17.22
CA ALA A 41 -1.60 -12.78 -18.51
C ALA A 41 -2.92 -12.02 -18.35
N ASN A 42 -3.66 -12.30 -17.28
CA ASN A 42 -4.96 -11.72 -16.99
C ASN A 42 -4.89 -10.44 -16.11
N CYS A 43 -3.69 -9.98 -15.76
CA CYS A 43 -3.51 -8.84 -14.88
C CYS A 43 -3.41 -7.52 -15.64
N SER A 44 -3.93 -6.44 -15.04
CA SER A 44 -3.63 -5.07 -15.45
C SER A 44 -2.27 -4.63 -14.91
N ARG A 45 -1.61 -3.69 -15.58
CA ARG A 45 -0.32 -3.16 -15.14
C ARG A 45 -0.32 -1.64 -15.10
N TYR A 46 -0.11 -1.10 -13.91
CA TYR A 46 -0.09 0.33 -13.62
C TYR A 46 1.31 0.78 -13.25
N ALA A 47 1.80 1.86 -13.86
CA ALA A 47 3.04 2.52 -13.48
C ALA A 47 2.76 3.68 -12.53
N ILE A 48 3.23 3.57 -11.28
CA ILE A 48 3.14 4.63 -10.28
C ILE A 48 4.47 5.37 -10.26
N ARG A 49 4.47 6.66 -10.63
CA ARG A 49 5.69 7.46 -10.81
C ARG A 49 5.61 8.79 -10.08
N ARG A 50 6.73 9.23 -9.52
CA ARG A 50 6.85 10.56 -8.91
C ARG A 50 6.77 11.63 -9.99
N ARG A 51 5.91 12.63 -9.79
CA ARG A 51 5.86 13.79 -10.69
C ARG A 51 7.14 14.59 -10.58
N PHE A 52 7.78 14.86 -11.72
CA PHE A 52 8.99 15.67 -11.79
C PHE A 52 8.80 17.04 -11.14
N GLY A 53 9.83 17.54 -10.44
CA GLY A 53 9.78 18.83 -9.74
C GLY A 53 9.00 18.86 -8.41
N THR A 54 8.25 17.81 -8.05
CA THR A 54 7.38 17.83 -6.84
C THR A 54 8.00 17.24 -5.58
N GLY A 55 9.20 16.64 -5.66
CA GLY A 55 9.92 16.13 -4.50
C GLY A 55 9.16 15.09 -3.67
N SER A 56 8.55 14.09 -4.32
CA SER A 56 7.72 13.01 -3.73
C SER A 56 6.37 13.44 -3.12
N LYS A 57 5.93 14.67 -3.39
CA LYS A 57 4.61 15.15 -2.97
C LYS A 57 3.49 14.60 -3.85
N ILE A 58 3.78 14.32 -5.12
CA ILE A 58 2.79 13.82 -6.06
C ILE A 58 3.29 12.54 -6.74
N PHE A 59 2.42 11.53 -6.80
CA PHE A 59 2.62 10.33 -7.60
C PHE A 59 1.51 10.22 -8.63
N ASP A 60 1.86 10.09 -9.89
CA ASP A 60 0.95 9.87 -10.99
C ASP A 60 0.86 8.37 -11.29
N VAL A 61 -0.33 7.90 -11.64
CA VAL A 61 -0.63 6.52 -11.99
C VAL A 61 -0.99 6.46 -13.46
N TYR A 62 -0.27 5.63 -14.21
CA TYR A 62 -0.45 5.46 -15.64
C TYR A 62 -0.78 4.01 -15.96
N ASP A 63 -1.61 3.78 -16.97
CA ASP A 63 -1.70 2.47 -17.59
C ASP A 63 -0.47 2.23 -18.49
N THR A 64 0.05 1.01 -18.47
CA THR A 64 1.18 0.58 -19.31
C THR A 64 0.75 -0.33 -20.45
N LYS A 65 -0.52 -0.75 -20.50
CA LYS A 65 -1.08 -1.54 -21.61
C LYS A 65 -1.84 -0.66 -22.62
N GLU A 66 -2.06 0.62 -22.33
CA GLU A 66 -2.72 1.55 -23.23
C GLU A 66 -1.88 1.81 -24.50
N GLU A 67 -2.52 1.96 -25.66
CA GLU A 67 -1.83 2.14 -26.94
C GLU A 67 -0.89 3.36 -26.92
N GLY A 68 0.38 3.15 -27.30
CA GLY A 68 1.41 4.20 -27.29
C GLY A 68 1.99 4.53 -25.90
N SER A 69 1.60 3.80 -24.84
CA SER A 69 2.26 3.88 -23.54
C SER A 69 3.57 3.09 -23.54
N GLY A 70 4.66 3.72 -23.11
CA GLY A 70 5.94 3.04 -22.92
C GLY A 70 5.94 2.17 -21.65
N PRO A 71 7.04 1.45 -21.36
CA PRO A 71 7.15 0.60 -20.17
C PRO A 71 7.07 1.35 -18.83
N SER A 72 7.09 2.68 -18.85
CA SER A 72 6.92 3.55 -17.66
C SER A 72 5.64 4.37 -17.67
N GLY A 73 4.71 4.07 -18.59
CA GLY A 73 3.53 4.88 -18.87
C GLY A 73 3.82 6.04 -19.83
N PRO A 74 2.80 6.82 -20.19
CA PRO A 74 2.95 8.03 -20.99
C PRO A 74 3.77 9.10 -20.25
N THR A 75 4.53 9.88 -21.01
CA THR A 75 5.30 11.03 -20.46
C THR A 75 4.39 12.22 -20.11
N GLU A 76 3.18 12.26 -20.67
CA GLU A 76 2.22 13.34 -20.50
C GLU A 76 1.38 13.19 -19.22
N GLN A 77 1.34 14.25 -18.41
CA GLN A 77 0.57 14.28 -17.17
C GLN A 77 -0.96 14.18 -17.39
N SER A 78 -1.45 14.64 -18.53
CA SER A 78 -2.88 14.60 -18.90
C SER A 78 -3.43 13.17 -18.99
N LYS A 79 -2.57 12.20 -19.29
CA LYS A 79 -2.89 10.77 -19.42
C LYS A 79 -2.83 10.00 -18.10
N SER A 80 -2.66 10.68 -16.97
CA SER A 80 -2.74 10.03 -15.66
C SER A 80 -4.16 9.54 -15.39
N LEU A 81 -4.31 8.26 -15.03
CA LEU A 81 -5.59 7.67 -14.62
C LEU A 81 -5.95 8.14 -13.20
N PHE A 82 -4.97 8.11 -12.32
CA PHE A 82 -5.06 8.57 -10.94
C PHE A 82 -3.83 9.39 -10.58
N TRP A 83 -3.95 10.22 -9.56
CA TRP A 83 -2.80 10.84 -8.92
C TRP A 83 -2.98 10.92 -7.42
N PHE A 84 -1.88 10.73 -6.70
CA PHE A 84 -1.80 10.86 -5.26
C PHE A 84 -1.16 12.18 -4.90
N VAL A 85 -1.83 12.97 -4.06
CA VAL A 85 -1.29 14.21 -3.51
C VAL A 85 -1.03 14.02 -2.02
N ARG A 86 0.21 14.25 -1.61
CA ARG A 86 0.59 14.20 -0.19
C ARG A 86 -0.09 15.32 0.59
N SER A 87 -0.67 14.97 1.73
CA SER A 87 -1.18 15.95 2.69
C SER A 87 -0.04 16.80 3.27
N ARG A 88 -0.27 18.11 3.41
CA ARG A 88 0.64 19.02 4.10
C ARG A 88 0.60 18.82 5.63
N ALA A 89 -0.53 18.39 6.17
CA ALA A 89 -0.76 18.30 7.60
C ALA A 89 -0.10 17.07 8.25
N VAL A 90 0.02 15.95 7.53
CA VAL A 90 0.50 14.68 8.09
C VAL A 90 1.47 14.00 7.12
N LYS A 91 2.68 13.70 7.60
CA LYS A 91 3.66 12.91 6.83
C LYS A 91 3.15 11.47 6.66
N GLY A 92 3.20 10.96 5.42
CA GLY A 92 2.69 9.62 5.09
C GLY A 92 1.20 9.58 4.75
N ALA A 93 0.48 10.72 4.84
CA ALA A 93 -0.90 10.81 4.38
C ALA A 93 -0.97 11.31 2.93
N TYR A 94 -1.78 10.66 2.11
CA TYR A 94 -2.03 11.01 0.72
C TYR A 94 -3.54 11.01 0.43
N LYS A 95 -3.96 11.84 -0.51
CA LYS A 95 -5.28 11.80 -1.14
C LYS A 95 -5.10 11.31 -2.56
N MET A 96 -5.88 10.32 -2.95
CA MET A 96 -5.96 9.82 -4.32
C MET A 96 -7.10 10.52 -5.03
N TYR A 97 -6.85 10.91 -6.27
CA TYR A 97 -7.81 11.52 -7.17
C TYR A 97 -7.84 10.71 -8.47
N SER A 98 -8.95 10.77 -9.18
CA SER A 98 -9.13 10.07 -10.46
C SER A 98 -9.46 11.05 -11.57
N ASN A 99 -8.92 10.80 -12.76
CA ASN A 99 -9.17 11.62 -13.93
C ASN A 99 -10.63 11.50 -14.41
N ALA A 100 -11.26 10.34 -14.18
CA ALA A 100 -12.63 10.06 -14.58
C ALA A 100 -13.69 10.89 -13.83
N ILE A 101 -13.35 11.48 -12.68
CA ILE A 101 -14.27 12.24 -11.82
C ILE A 101 -13.79 13.68 -11.58
N ARG A 102 -12.96 14.21 -12.48
CA ARG A 102 -12.49 15.61 -12.38
C ARG A 102 -13.64 16.60 -12.36
N ALA A 103 -13.48 17.64 -11.57
CA ALA A 103 -14.42 18.75 -11.46
C ALA A 103 -15.89 18.33 -11.16
N THR A 104 -16.08 17.18 -10.49
CA THR A 104 -17.43 16.70 -10.13
C THR A 104 -17.95 17.25 -8.80
N GLY A 105 -17.13 17.99 -8.04
CA GLY A 105 -17.54 18.60 -6.80
C GLY A 105 -18.46 19.82 -6.97
N PRO A 106 -19.11 20.30 -5.88
CA PRO A 106 -20.10 21.38 -5.92
C PRO A 106 -19.60 22.68 -6.57
N ASN A 107 -18.30 22.95 -6.50
CA ASN A 107 -17.64 24.13 -7.07
C ASN A 107 -16.74 23.80 -8.28
N ALA A 108 -17.01 22.70 -8.99
CA ALA A 108 -16.11 22.15 -10.00
C ALA A 108 -14.72 21.76 -9.44
N GLU A 109 -14.67 21.39 -8.16
CA GLU A 109 -13.46 20.92 -7.49
C GLU A 109 -13.23 19.43 -7.74
N ASP A 110 -11.96 19.01 -7.68
CA ASP A 110 -11.59 17.60 -7.73
C ASP A 110 -11.85 16.94 -6.38
N GLU A 111 -12.75 15.96 -6.35
CA GLU A 111 -13.04 15.16 -5.17
C GLU A 111 -12.08 13.97 -5.05
N PRO A 112 -11.55 13.66 -3.85
CA PRO A 112 -10.70 12.51 -3.65
C PRO A 112 -11.51 11.21 -3.74
N CYS A 113 -11.03 10.23 -4.51
CA CYS A 113 -11.60 8.88 -4.55
C CYS A 113 -11.18 8.04 -3.35
N ALA A 114 -9.98 8.29 -2.80
CA ALA A 114 -9.52 7.66 -1.58
C ALA A 114 -8.63 8.60 -0.76
N THR A 115 -8.58 8.38 0.55
CA THR A 115 -7.53 8.96 1.39
C THR A 115 -6.81 7.85 2.11
N LEU A 116 -5.49 7.96 2.22
CA LEU A 116 -4.67 6.95 2.85
C LEU A 116 -3.69 7.58 3.82
N ARG A 117 -3.36 6.83 4.86
CA ARG A 117 -2.36 7.21 5.83
C ARG A 117 -1.49 6.00 6.09
N ALA A 118 -0.21 6.20 5.86
CA ALA A 118 0.85 5.25 6.09
C ALA A 118 1.50 5.53 7.47
N GLY A 119 1.75 4.48 8.26
CA GLY A 119 2.51 4.56 9.51
C GLY A 119 2.41 3.31 10.37
N LEU A 120 2.42 3.51 11.70
CA LEU A 120 2.28 2.42 12.68
C LEU A 120 0.87 1.82 12.66
N ARG A 121 -0.13 2.67 12.38
CA ARG A 121 -1.51 2.30 12.07
C ARG A 121 -1.82 2.87 10.69
N SER A 122 -1.80 2.02 9.69
CA SER A 122 -2.08 2.42 8.32
C SER A 122 -3.57 2.21 8.03
N ASN A 123 -4.15 3.08 7.22
CA ASN A 123 -5.55 2.98 6.85
C ASN A 123 -5.81 3.63 5.50
N VAL A 124 -6.81 3.10 4.80
CA VAL A 124 -7.35 3.61 3.55
C VAL A 124 -8.83 3.89 3.77
N LEU A 125 -9.26 5.13 3.55
CA LEU A 125 -10.66 5.51 3.42
C LEU A 125 -10.98 5.53 1.94
N LEU A 126 -11.77 4.56 1.48
CA LEU A 126 -12.36 4.60 0.14
C LEU A 126 -13.60 5.49 0.19
N ILE A 127 -13.60 6.56 -0.60
CA ILE A 127 -14.69 7.53 -0.65
C ILE A 127 -15.56 7.25 -1.87
N ARG A 128 -14.91 7.01 -3.02
CA ARG A 128 -15.59 6.80 -4.30
C ARG A 128 -14.77 5.85 -5.16
N ALA A 129 -15.36 4.72 -5.52
CA ALA A 129 -14.79 3.74 -6.44
C ALA A 129 -15.95 3.19 -7.28
N PRO A 130 -16.11 3.64 -8.54
CA PRO A 130 -17.28 3.30 -9.36
C PRO A 130 -17.37 1.81 -9.71
N GLU A 131 -16.23 1.13 -9.77
CA GLU A 131 -16.14 -0.31 -10.07
C GLU A 131 -16.20 -1.19 -8.80
N ALA A 132 -16.15 -0.58 -7.60
CA ALA A 132 -16.20 -1.32 -6.35
C ALA A 132 -17.65 -1.47 -5.83
N PRO A 133 -17.96 -2.58 -5.15
CA PRO A 133 -19.22 -2.69 -4.39
C PRO A 133 -19.37 -1.56 -3.38
N VAL A 134 -20.59 -1.03 -3.20
CA VAL A 134 -20.87 0.05 -2.24
C VAL A 134 -20.43 -0.31 -0.81
N ALA A 135 -20.48 -1.60 -0.46
CA ALA A 135 -20.03 -2.11 0.82
C ALA A 135 -18.52 -1.92 1.08
N GLU A 136 -17.71 -1.71 0.03
CA GLU A 136 -16.28 -1.43 0.15
C GLU A 136 -15.99 0.04 0.43
N LEU A 137 -16.98 0.93 0.38
CA LEU A 137 -16.79 2.33 0.73
C LEU A 137 -16.64 2.46 2.26
N GLY A 138 -15.70 3.30 2.70
CA GLY A 138 -15.42 3.51 4.11
C GLY A 138 -13.98 3.18 4.51
N TRP A 139 -13.79 3.00 5.82
CA TRP A 139 -12.47 2.85 6.43
C TRP A 139 -11.99 1.41 6.42
N HIS A 140 -10.84 1.19 5.80
CA HIS A 140 -10.11 -0.07 5.80
C HIS A 140 -8.84 0.09 6.61
N VAL A 141 -8.74 -0.68 7.70
CA VAL A 141 -7.58 -0.66 8.58
C VAL A 141 -6.55 -1.66 8.06
N ILE A 142 -5.34 -1.18 7.79
CA ILE A 142 -4.21 -2.01 7.41
C ILE A 142 -3.45 -2.37 8.69
N SER A 143 -3.60 -3.62 9.10
CA SER A 143 -2.93 -4.21 10.24
C SER A 143 -1.55 -4.74 9.87
N HIS A 144 -0.67 -4.85 10.88
CA HIS A 144 0.66 -5.39 10.71
C HIS A 144 0.75 -6.77 11.35
N ARG A 145 1.17 -7.77 10.57
CA ARG A 145 1.38 -9.14 11.05
C ARG A 145 2.74 -9.65 10.60
N VAL A 146 3.34 -10.52 11.40
CA VAL A 146 4.60 -11.19 11.07
C VAL A 146 4.45 -12.66 11.39
N ASP A 147 4.81 -13.52 10.45
CA ASP A 147 4.87 -14.97 10.65
C ASP A 147 6.30 -15.48 10.42
N ALA A 148 6.43 -16.79 10.21
CA ALA A 148 7.72 -17.44 9.95
C ALA A 148 8.36 -17.01 8.62
N LEU A 149 7.54 -16.71 7.62
CA LEU A 149 7.95 -16.50 6.23
C LEU A 149 8.26 -15.04 5.97
N ASP A 150 7.37 -14.14 6.39
CA ASP A 150 7.46 -12.72 6.06
C ASP A 150 6.77 -11.80 7.08
N ALA A 151 6.86 -10.49 6.83
CA ALA A 151 5.98 -9.50 7.42
C ALA A 151 4.91 -9.07 6.40
N TYR A 152 3.74 -8.71 6.91
CA TYR A 152 2.54 -8.50 6.11
C TYR A 152 1.81 -7.24 6.52
N ARG A 153 1.28 -6.55 5.51
CA ARG A 153 0.25 -5.53 5.67
C ARG A 153 -1.08 -6.13 5.27
N MET A 154 -1.91 -6.41 6.26
CA MET A 154 -3.16 -7.13 6.08
C MET A 154 -4.35 -6.21 6.21
N PHE A 155 -5.33 -6.38 5.34
CA PHE A 155 -6.62 -5.71 5.41
C PHE A 155 -7.72 -6.68 4.97
N THR A 156 -8.94 -6.42 5.40
CA THR A 156 -10.12 -7.23 5.07
C THR A 156 -11.09 -6.37 4.30
N LEU A 157 -11.59 -6.90 3.20
CA LEU A 157 -12.61 -6.24 2.40
C LEU A 157 -14.01 -6.74 2.80
N ALA A 158 -15.05 -6.09 2.29
CA ALA A 158 -16.43 -6.42 2.60
C ALA A 158 -16.86 -7.80 2.07
N ASP A 159 -16.11 -8.36 1.11
CA ASP A 159 -16.23 -9.76 0.68
C ASP A 159 -15.85 -10.79 1.77
N GLY A 160 -15.34 -10.33 2.92
CA GLY A 160 -14.91 -11.16 4.04
C GLY A 160 -13.55 -11.82 3.82
N ALA A 161 -12.92 -11.61 2.66
CA ALA A 161 -11.59 -12.14 2.39
C ALA A 161 -10.52 -11.24 3.03
N THR A 162 -9.43 -11.90 3.47
CA THR A 162 -8.25 -11.19 3.96
C THR A 162 -7.25 -11.04 2.83
N TYR A 163 -6.76 -9.82 2.65
CA TYR A 163 -5.74 -9.48 1.68
C TYR A 163 -4.47 -9.10 2.42
N GLN A 164 -3.31 -9.48 1.88
CA GLN A 164 -2.04 -9.16 2.49
C GLN A 164 -0.96 -8.78 1.47
N TRP A 165 -0.20 -7.74 1.79
CA TRP A 165 1.02 -7.39 1.06
C TRP A 165 2.23 -7.99 1.74
N THR A 166 3.01 -8.77 0.99
CA THR A 166 4.28 -9.35 1.46
C THR A 166 5.43 -8.33 1.40
N THR A 167 6.42 -8.44 2.28
CA THR A 167 7.61 -7.58 2.27
C THR A 167 8.59 -8.00 1.18
N LYS A 168 8.99 -9.27 1.20
CA LYS A 168 10.12 -9.79 0.41
C LYS A 168 9.71 -9.94 -1.04
N GLY A 169 8.59 -10.62 -1.26
CA GLY A 169 8.05 -10.89 -2.59
C GLY A 169 7.29 -9.72 -3.20
N LYS A 170 6.82 -8.77 -2.39
CA LYS A 170 5.97 -7.65 -2.81
C LYS A 170 4.73 -8.09 -3.59
N TYR A 171 4.21 -9.26 -3.23
CA TYR A 171 2.95 -9.80 -3.74
C TYR A 171 1.77 -9.33 -2.91
N LEU A 172 0.65 -9.10 -3.58
CA LEU A 172 -0.67 -9.03 -3.00
C LEU A 172 -1.26 -10.43 -3.01
N GLU A 173 -1.59 -10.92 -1.83
CA GLU A 173 -2.14 -12.26 -1.64
C GLU A 173 -3.54 -12.16 -1.05
N ARG A 174 -4.50 -12.85 -1.65
CA ARG A 174 -5.81 -13.14 -1.06
C ARG A 174 -5.66 -14.43 -0.25
N VAL A 175 -5.93 -14.36 1.04
CA VAL A 175 -5.68 -15.44 1.99
C VAL A 175 -6.98 -16.05 2.47
N LYS A 176 -7.06 -17.38 2.41
CA LYS A 176 -8.11 -18.19 3.02
C LYS A 176 -7.52 -18.96 4.21
N ASN A 177 -8.31 -19.12 5.28
CA ASN A 177 -7.92 -19.83 6.50
C ASN A 177 -6.68 -19.25 7.18
N VAL A 178 -6.70 -17.93 7.41
CA VAL A 178 -5.57 -17.18 7.96
C VAL A 178 -5.14 -17.75 9.33
N GLY A 179 -3.91 -18.24 9.41
CA GLY A 179 -3.30 -18.75 10.64
C GLY A 179 -3.35 -20.27 10.81
N GLU A 180 -4.01 -21.00 9.91
CA GLU A 180 -4.16 -22.46 10.02
C GLU A 180 -2.98 -23.27 9.42
N LYS A 181 -1.84 -22.60 9.17
CA LYS A 181 -0.58 -23.19 8.68
C LYS A 181 -0.72 -23.93 7.36
N GLU A 182 -1.02 -25.23 7.39
CA GLU A 182 -1.04 -26.12 6.22
C GLU A 182 -2.34 -25.99 5.42
N SER A 183 -3.45 -25.63 6.06
CA SER A 183 -4.72 -25.34 5.36
C SER A 183 -4.84 -23.89 4.89
N GLU A 184 -3.83 -23.05 5.16
CA GLU A 184 -3.80 -21.68 4.68
C GLU A 184 -3.49 -21.66 3.18
N VAL A 185 -4.40 -21.08 2.40
CA VAL A 185 -4.23 -20.89 0.96
C VAL A 185 -3.97 -19.43 0.68
N ARG A 186 -2.86 -19.14 0.01
CA ARG A 186 -2.44 -17.79 -0.40
C ARG A 186 -2.48 -17.70 -1.91
N GLU A 187 -3.45 -17.00 -2.42
CA GLU A 187 -3.60 -16.75 -3.85
C GLU A 187 -2.95 -15.41 -4.20
N ARG A 188 -1.90 -15.40 -5.02
CA ARG A 188 -1.29 -14.17 -5.51
C ARG A 188 -2.19 -13.55 -6.56
N ILE A 189 -2.67 -12.35 -6.28
CA ILE A 189 -3.56 -11.57 -7.16
C ILE A 189 -2.93 -10.26 -7.63
N GLY A 190 -1.71 -9.98 -7.16
CA GLY A 190 -0.93 -8.86 -7.67
C GLY A 190 0.52 -8.91 -7.22
N GLN A 191 1.33 -8.05 -7.83
CA GLN A 191 2.75 -7.92 -7.57
C GLN A 191 3.20 -6.48 -7.77
N VAL A 192 4.15 -6.05 -6.94
CA VAL A 192 4.81 -4.77 -7.10
C VAL A 192 6.26 -4.95 -7.52
N VAL A 193 6.63 -4.27 -8.61
CA VAL A 193 8.00 -4.20 -9.13
C VAL A 193 8.56 -2.80 -8.84
N PRO A 194 9.52 -2.66 -7.92
CA PRO A 194 10.07 -1.34 -7.57
C PRO A 194 10.82 -0.69 -8.73
N ALA A 195 10.54 0.58 -9.00
CA ALA A 195 11.27 1.42 -9.96
C ALA A 195 12.26 2.33 -9.22
N ALA A 196 13.07 1.75 -8.31
CA ALA A 196 14.02 2.47 -7.48
C ALA A 196 13.42 3.71 -6.78
N ALA A 197 14.01 4.89 -7.01
CA ALA A 197 13.56 6.15 -6.42
C ALA A 197 12.41 6.82 -7.20
N SER A 198 12.05 6.36 -8.40
CA SER A 198 11.02 7.01 -9.22
C SER A 198 9.61 6.53 -8.90
N GLY A 199 9.45 5.38 -8.26
CA GLY A 199 8.15 4.82 -7.88
C GLY A 199 8.15 3.30 -7.96
N PHE A 200 7.06 2.72 -8.46
CA PHE A 200 6.91 1.28 -8.65
C PHE A 200 5.84 0.94 -9.70
N ASP A 201 5.90 -0.26 -10.26
CA ASP A 201 4.84 -0.82 -11.07
C ASP A 201 3.97 -1.73 -10.21
N LEU A 202 2.68 -1.69 -10.44
CA LEU A 202 1.70 -2.59 -9.85
C LEU A 202 1.10 -3.45 -10.96
N ILE A 203 1.27 -4.76 -10.86
CA ILE A 203 0.57 -5.77 -11.64
C ILE A 203 -0.55 -6.29 -10.75
N VAL A 204 -1.80 -6.27 -11.20
CA VAL A 204 -2.93 -6.69 -10.37
C VAL A 204 -4.06 -7.27 -11.20
N ASP A 205 -4.71 -8.30 -10.66
CA ASP A 205 -5.95 -8.85 -11.17
C ASP A 205 -7.13 -8.02 -10.65
N ASP A 206 -7.58 -7.06 -11.45
CA ASP A 206 -8.67 -6.13 -11.11
C ASP A 206 -10.02 -6.86 -10.95
N THR A 207 -10.14 -8.13 -11.36
CA THR A 207 -11.37 -8.92 -11.14
C THR A 207 -11.50 -9.42 -9.70
N LYS A 208 -10.39 -9.48 -8.96
CA LYS A 208 -10.32 -10.02 -7.59
C LYS A 208 -10.20 -8.96 -6.52
N ILE A 209 -9.82 -7.73 -6.88
CA ILE A 209 -9.73 -6.61 -5.95
C ILE A 209 -10.05 -5.30 -6.69
N PRO A 210 -10.80 -4.37 -6.07
CA PRO A 210 -10.98 -3.05 -6.64
C PRO A 210 -9.64 -2.34 -6.86
N ARG A 211 -9.43 -1.81 -8.07
CA ARG A 211 -8.21 -1.13 -8.47
C ARG A 211 -7.81 0.00 -7.51
N GLU A 212 -8.76 0.80 -7.04
CA GLU A 212 -8.53 1.89 -6.09
C GLU A 212 -7.93 1.37 -4.78
N MET A 213 -8.43 0.23 -4.29
CA MET A 213 -7.92 -0.40 -3.09
C MET A 213 -6.51 -0.96 -3.31
N ALA A 214 -6.28 -1.63 -4.44
CA ALA A 214 -4.97 -2.16 -4.79
C ALA A 214 -3.92 -1.04 -4.86
N LEU A 215 -4.22 0.05 -5.57
CA LEU A 215 -3.35 1.22 -5.69
C LEU A 215 -3.11 1.91 -4.34
N ALA A 216 -4.16 2.16 -3.55
CA ALA A 216 -4.03 2.85 -2.27
C ALA A 216 -3.27 2.03 -1.22
N SER A 217 -3.59 0.73 -1.11
CA SER A 217 -2.90 -0.18 -0.18
C SER A 217 -1.45 -0.46 -0.60
N ALA A 218 -1.18 -0.52 -1.91
CA ALA A 218 0.18 -0.60 -2.43
C ALA A 218 0.99 0.66 -2.12
N LEU A 219 0.41 1.87 -2.24
CA LEU A 219 1.12 3.10 -1.87
C LEU A 219 1.38 3.18 -0.36
N CYS A 220 0.43 2.75 0.48
CA CYS A 220 0.66 2.58 1.92
C CYS A 220 1.86 1.67 2.19
N SER A 221 1.89 0.48 1.57
CA SER A 221 3.01 -0.46 1.68
C SER A 221 4.30 0.10 1.09
N PHE A 222 4.26 0.87 0.01
CA PHE A 222 5.45 1.50 -0.54
C PHE A 222 6.09 2.49 0.45
N ILE A 223 5.26 3.30 1.12
CA ILE A 223 5.73 4.28 2.10
C ILE A 223 6.21 3.62 3.39
N ASP A 224 5.46 2.64 3.90
CA ASP A 224 5.70 2.03 5.20
C ASP A 224 6.59 0.80 5.15
N HIS A 225 6.64 0.10 4.03
CA HIS A 225 7.12 -1.29 3.97
C HIS A 225 8.32 -1.44 3.03
N TRP A 226 8.17 -1.01 1.79
CA TRP A 226 9.14 -1.32 0.73
C TRP A 226 10.22 -0.26 0.54
N ASN A 227 10.00 0.97 1.01
CA ASN A 227 10.93 2.10 0.87
C ASN A 227 11.62 2.48 2.21
N THR A 228 12.01 1.47 2.98
CA THR A 228 12.63 1.62 4.30
C THR A 228 13.93 0.82 4.40
N ASN A 229 14.95 1.36 5.07
CA ASN A 229 16.27 0.75 5.15
C ASN A 229 16.46 -0.17 6.37
N ILE A 230 15.62 -0.01 7.40
CA ILE A 230 15.74 -0.73 8.67
C ILE A 230 14.37 -1.28 9.00
N ASP A 231 14.30 -2.60 9.18
CA ASP A 231 13.15 -3.32 9.68
C ASP A 231 13.52 -4.10 10.95
N VAL A 232 12.67 -4.02 11.98
CA VAL A 232 12.82 -4.84 13.18
C VAL A 232 11.50 -5.51 13.45
N GLY A 233 11.45 -6.81 13.17
CA GLY A 233 10.25 -7.65 13.26
C GLY A 233 9.01 -7.00 12.67
N GLY A 234 9.16 -6.45 11.45
CA GLY A 234 8.11 -5.80 10.66
C GLY A 234 7.73 -4.37 11.09
N ILE A 235 8.46 -3.76 12.02
CA ILE A 235 8.43 -2.31 12.21
C ILE A 235 9.46 -1.70 11.29
N TYR A 236 9.02 -0.80 10.42
CA TYR A 236 9.86 -0.20 9.41
C TYR A 236 10.12 1.26 9.71
N TYR A 237 11.39 1.64 9.63
CA TYR A 237 11.80 3.03 9.77
C TYR A 237 11.87 3.67 8.38
N ALA A 238 10.91 4.57 8.11
CA ALA A 238 10.89 5.34 6.88
C ALA A 238 12.26 5.95 6.58
N ARG A 239 12.77 5.74 5.36
CA ARG A 239 14.06 6.28 4.93
C ARG A 239 14.04 7.81 5.08
N GLN A 240 14.80 8.32 6.05
CA GLN A 240 15.04 9.76 6.20
C GLN A 240 16.41 10.06 5.59
N PRO A 241 16.47 10.61 4.36
CA PRO A 241 17.74 11.09 3.82
C PRO A 241 18.22 12.20 4.75
N ARG A 242 19.31 11.92 5.49
CA ARG A 242 19.86 12.70 6.59
C ARG A 242 18.91 12.74 7.80
N HIS A 243 19.32 12.09 8.89
CA HIS A 243 18.70 12.20 10.20
C HIS A 243 18.60 13.69 10.61
N VAL A 244 17.46 14.33 10.36
CA VAL A 244 17.06 15.46 11.19
C VAL A 244 16.30 14.84 12.36
N ARG A 245 17.08 14.51 13.39
CA ARG A 245 16.61 14.17 14.73
C ARG A 245 15.65 15.28 15.13
N TRP A 246 14.34 15.02 15.09
CA TRP A 246 13.28 15.91 15.55
C TRP A 246 13.32 17.32 14.94
N LYS A 247 12.62 17.55 13.83
CA LYS A 247 12.09 18.90 13.55
C LYS A 247 10.60 18.92 13.82
N ARG A 248 10.24 19.57 14.92
CA ARG A 248 9.03 20.39 15.02
C ARG A 248 9.08 21.41 13.88
N ASP A 249 8.03 21.46 13.09
CA ASP A 249 7.36 22.67 12.60
C ASP A 249 5.88 22.29 12.44
#